data_AF-A0A330G7I6-F1
#
_entry.id   AF-A0A330G7I6-F1
#
_cell.length_a   1.000
_cell.length_b   1.000
_cell.length_c   1.000
_cell.angle_alpha   90.00
_cell.angle_beta   90.00
_cell.angle_gamma   90.00
#
_symmetry.space_group_name_H-M   'P 1'
#
loop_
_entity.id
_entity.type
_entity.pdbx_description
1 polymer ?
#
loop_
_entity_poly.entity_id
_entity_poly.type
_entity_poly.pdbx_seq_one_letter_code
_entity_poly.pdbx_strand_id
1 'polypeptide(L)'
;MALIIKYFAIAFGIALVVVLFNVFGNTGEIRSFGQGMGYLFWMTLGPGAGMTIGAFLRQWLMPDSVYTTGGMGGLLKARLFWLAGPQCIGWLAGLMMVGKQLM
;
A
#
# COMPACT_ATOMS: atom_id res chain seq x y z
N MET A 1 0.36 -17.29 0.44
CA MET A 1 -1.11 -17.15 0.54
C MET A 1 -1.54 -16.16 1.62
N ALA A 2 -1.27 -16.41 2.92
CA ALA A 2 -1.75 -15.54 4.00
C ALA A 2 -1.28 -14.07 3.91
N LEU A 3 -0.03 -13.82 3.51
CA LEU A 3 0.50 -12.46 3.35
C LEU A 3 -0.19 -11.70 2.21
N ILE A 4 -0.50 -12.37 1.09
CA ILE A 4 -1.17 -11.77 -0.07
C ILE A 4 -2.57 -11.30 0.33
N ILE A 5 -3.33 -12.19 0.98
CA ILE A 5 -4.68 -11.88 1.47
C ILE A 5 -4.66 -10.72 2.46
N LYS A 6 -3.69 -10.69 3.39
CA LYS A 6 -3.53 -9.60 4.35
C LYS A 6 -3.32 -8.25 3.65
N TYR A 7 -2.42 -8.17 2.67
CA TYR A 7 -2.12 -6.89 2.01
C TYR A 7 -3.25 -6.45 1.08
N PHE A 8 -3.93 -7.37 0.41
CA PHE A 8 -5.13 -7.06 -0.35
C PHE A 8 -6.28 -6.59 0.55
N ALA A 9 -6.46 -7.17 1.74
CA ALA A 9 -7.46 -6.70 2.70
C ALA A 9 -7.16 -5.28 3.22
N ILE A 10 -5.88 -4.96 3.47
CA ILE A 10 -5.46 -3.60 3.85
C ILE A 10 -5.69 -2.61 2.71
N ALA A 11 -5.28 -2.96 1.48
CA ALA A 11 -5.50 -2.12 0.30
C ALA A 11 -7.00 -1.89 0.05
N PHE A 12 -7.82 -2.92 0.18
CA PHE A 12 -9.27 -2.83 0.07
C PHE A 12 -9.88 -1.93 1.15
N GLY A 13 -9.47 -2.08 2.40
CA GLY A 13 -9.93 -1.22 3.50
C GLY A 13 -9.62 0.25 3.25
N ILE A 14 -8.40 0.56 2.80
CA ILE A 14 -8.00 1.93 2.44
C ILE A 14 -8.80 2.44 1.24
N ALA A 15 -8.94 1.64 0.18
CA ALA A 15 -9.71 2.01 -1.01
C ALA A 15 -11.19 2.29 -0.67
N LEU A 16 -11.79 1.48 0.21
CA LEU A 16 -13.16 1.64 0.66
C LEU A 16 -13.33 2.95 1.43
N VAL A 17 -12.41 3.28 2.35
CA VAL A 17 -12.43 4.58 3.06
C VAL A 17 -12.31 5.74 2.09
N VAL A 18 -11.41 5.67 1.10
CA VAL A 18 -11.23 6.73 0.10
C VAL A 18 -12.48 6.91 -0.76
N VAL A 19 -13.10 5.81 -1.21
CA VAL A 19 -14.33 5.86 -2.02
C VAL A 19 -15.49 6.42 -1.19
N LEU A 20 -15.70 5.96 0.05
CA LEU A 20 -16.75 6.50 0.91
C LEU A 20 -16.55 7.99 1.19
N PHE A 21 -15.31 8.42 1.46
CA PHE A 21 -15.00 9.83 1.67
C PHE A 21 -15.28 10.69 0.43
N ASN A 22 -15.00 10.18 -0.78
CA ASN A 22 -15.30 10.89 -2.02
C ASN A 22 -16.78 10.85 -2.42
N VAL A 23 -17.53 9.82 -2.00
CA VAL A 23 -18.97 9.73 -2.23
C VAL A 23 -19.75 10.65 -1.29
N PHE A 24 -19.36 10.75 -0.02
CA PHE A 24 -20.04 11.56 1.00
C PHE A 24 -19.43 12.96 1.19
N GLY A 25 -18.24 13.22 0.67
CA GLY A 25 -17.55 14.50 0.79
C GLY A 25 -18.07 15.56 -0.17
N ASN A 26 -18.06 16.82 0.26
CA ASN A 26 -18.47 17.98 -0.54
C ASN A 26 -17.57 18.25 -1.78
N THR A 27 -16.43 17.55 -1.89
CA THR A 27 -15.46 17.59 -2.99
C THR A 27 -15.70 16.49 -4.05
N GLY A 28 -16.83 15.77 -4.00
CA GLY A 28 -17.06 14.52 -4.73
C GLY A 28 -16.88 14.59 -6.25
N GLU A 29 -15.73 14.13 -6.72
CA GLU A 29 -15.44 13.84 -8.14
C GLU A 29 -16.16 12.58 -8.63
N ILE A 30 -16.62 11.71 -7.72
CA ILE A 30 -17.30 10.45 -8.05
C ILE A 30 -18.81 10.69 -8.15
N ARG A 31 -19.31 10.92 -9.38
CA ARG A 31 -20.74 11.22 -9.64
C ARG A 31 -21.57 10.00 -10.04
N SER A 32 -20.93 8.82 -10.21
CA SER A 32 -21.59 7.59 -10.64
C SER A 32 -21.12 6.35 -9.85
N PHE A 33 -22.04 5.43 -9.58
CA PHE A 33 -21.77 4.13 -8.94
C PHE A 33 -20.70 3.32 -9.70
N GLY A 34 -20.67 3.43 -11.03
CA GLY A 34 -19.66 2.77 -11.87
C GLY A 34 -18.24 3.32 -11.68
N GLN A 35 -18.10 4.63 -11.47
CA GLN A 35 -16.80 5.23 -11.12
C GLN A 35 -16.36 4.76 -9.73
N GLY A 36 -17.27 4.74 -8.74
CA GLY A 36 -16.96 4.25 -7.40
C GLY A 36 -16.47 2.80 -7.39
N MET A 37 -17.12 1.91 -8.15
CA MET A 37 -16.66 0.52 -8.32
C MET A 37 -15.31 0.42 -9.03
N GLY A 38 -15.08 1.24 -10.07
CA GLY A 38 -13.81 1.31 -10.79
C GLY A 38 -12.66 1.74 -9.89
N TYR A 39 -12.85 2.82 -9.12
CA TYR A 39 -11.88 3.28 -8.12
C TYR A 39 -11.57 2.20 -7.09
N LEU A 40 -12.60 1.54 -6.57
CA LEU A 40 -12.44 0.52 -5.53
C LEU A 40 -11.67 -0.70 -6.07
N PHE A 41 -11.98 -1.15 -7.28
CA PHE A 41 -11.27 -2.24 -7.95
C PHE A 41 -9.79 -1.90 -8.19
N TRP A 42 -9.53 -0.76 -8.82
CA TRP A 42 -8.19 -0.33 -9.22
C TRP A 42 -7.30 0.04 -8.03
N MET A 43 -7.84 0.75 -7.04
CA MET A 43 -7.11 1.07 -5.79
C MET A 43 -6.93 -0.14 -4.87
N THR A 44 -7.64 -1.25 -5.08
CA THR A 44 -7.36 -2.51 -4.37
C THR A 44 -6.30 -3.31 -5.11
N LEU A 45 -6.40 -3.44 -6.43
CA LEU A 45 -5.50 -4.26 -7.24
C LEU A 45 -4.10 -3.71 -7.36
N GLY A 46 -3.93 -2.45 -7.76
CA GLY A 46 -2.61 -1.85 -7.95
C GLY A 46 -1.82 -1.81 -6.65
N PRO A 47 -2.34 -1.14 -5.61
CA PRO A 47 -1.68 -1.05 -4.31
C PRO A 47 -1.58 -2.40 -3.60
N GLY A 48 -2.58 -3.29 -3.71
CA GLY A 48 -2.51 -4.65 -3.18
C GLY A 48 -1.37 -5.46 -3.81
N ALA A 49 -1.28 -5.46 -5.15
CA ALA A 49 -0.17 -6.09 -5.88
C ALA A 49 1.18 -5.45 -5.50
N GLY A 50 1.25 -4.12 -5.47
CA GLY A 50 2.45 -3.37 -5.09
C GLY A 50 2.93 -3.71 -3.68
N MET A 51 2.04 -3.78 -2.69
CA MET A 51 2.36 -4.18 -1.32
C MET A 51 2.85 -5.63 -1.24
N THR A 52 2.30 -6.55 -2.04
CA THR A 52 2.77 -7.93 -2.09
C THR A 52 4.18 -8.04 -2.68
N ILE A 53 4.48 -7.27 -3.73
CA ILE A 53 5.83 -7.19 -4.30
C ILE A 53 6.79 -6.57 -3.28
N GLY A 54 6.37 -5.51 -2.59
CA GLY A 54 7.14 -4.90 -1.50
C GLY A 54 7.44 -5.87 -0.35
N ALA A 55 6.47 -6.72 0.00
CA ALA A 55 6.67 -7.77 1.00
C ALA A 55 7.60 -8.89 0.52
N PHE A 56 7.52 -9.26 -0.75
CA PHE A 56 8.46 -10.21 -1.35
C PHE A 56 9.89 -9.65 -1.36
N LEU A 57 10.06 -8.39 -1.78
CA LEU A 57 11.35 -7.69 -1.72
C LEU A 57 11.88 -7.59 -0.28
N ARG A 58 11.02 -7.35 0.70
CA ARG A 58 11.42 -7.40 2.11
C ARG A 58 11.94 -8.78 2.48
N GLN A 59 11.23 -9.86 2.15
CA GLN A 59 11.67 -11.22 2.47
C GLN A 59 12.97 -11.59 1.77
N TRP A 60 13.23 -11.01 0.60
CA TRP A 60 14.43 -11.28 -0.18
C TRP A 60 15.65 -10.45 0.25
N LEU A 61 15.45 -9.17 0.62
CA LEU A 61 16.52 -8.23 0.92
C LEU A 61 16.76 -8.01 2.42
N MET A 62 15.83 -8.41 3.30
CA MET A 62 15.97 -8.17 4.73
C MET A 62 17.18 -8.96 5.26
N PRO A 63 18.21 -8.27 5.78
CA PRO A 63 19.39 -8.93 6.29
C PRO A 63 19.09 -9.60 7.65
N ASP A 64 19.65 -10.78 7.87
CA ASP A 64 19.49 -11.54 9.12
C ASP A 64 20.11 -10.84 10.33
N SER A 65 21.15 -10.03 10.12
CA SER A 65 21.80 -9.23 11.16
C SER A 65 21.99 -7.78 10.71
N VAL A 66 21.47 -6.84 11.49
CA VAL A 66 21.68 -5.41 11.27
C VAL A 66 22.67 -4.90 12.32
N TYR A 67 23.92 -4.67 11.91
CA TYR A 67 24.94 -4.04 12.74
C TYR A 67 24.90 -2.53 12.53
N THR A 68 24.61 -1.77 13.59
CA THR A 68 24.55 -0.31 13.52
C THR A 68 25.56 0.32 14.48
N THR A 69 26.34 1.28 13.99
CA THR A 69 27.29 2.07 14.80
C THR A 69 26.64 3.24 15.56
N GLY A 70 25.36 3.53 15.30
CA GLY A 70 24.61 4.64 15.92
C GLY A 70 23.86 4.31 17.21
N GLY A 71 24.22 3.22 17.91
CA GLY A 71 23.53 2.76 19.12
C GLY A 71 22.06 2.36 18.89
N MET A 72 21.23 2.52 19.93
CA MET A 72 19.83 2.06 19.93
C MET A 72 18.96 2.71 18.84
N GLY A 73 19.24 3.97 18.48
CA GLY A 73 18.50 4.72 17.46
C GLY A 73 18.72 4.21 16.02
N GLY A 74 19.94 3.75 15.70
CA GLY A 74 20.24 3.15 14.40
C GLY A 74 19.49 1.83 14.18
N LEU A 75 19.46 1.01 15.23
CA LEU A 75 18.72 -0.24 15.27
C LEU A 75 17.20 -0.04 15.13
N LEU A 76 16.67 1.01 15.78
CA LEU A 76 15.25 1.35 15.71
C LEU A 76 14.83 1.82 14.32
N LYS A 77 15.65 2.66 13.67
CA LYS A 77 15.43 3.10 12.28
C LYS A 77 15.44 1.93 11.30
N ALA A 78 16.42 1.03 11.42
CA ALA A 78 16.48 -0.15 10.57
C ALA A 78 15.27 -1.07 10.78
N ARG A 79 14.85 -1.30 12.03
CA ARG A 79 13.62 -2.06 12.31
C ARG A 79 12.39 -1.41 11.69
N LEU A 80 12.21 -0.09 11.84
CA LEU A 80 11.08 0.64 11.25
C LEU A 80 11.07 0.56 9.72
N PHE A 81 12.22 0.77 9.09
CA PHE A 81 12.37 0.67 7.64
C PHE A 81 11.99 -0.73 7.15
N TRP A 82 12.53 -1.78 7.76
CA TRP A 82 12.20 -3.14 7.34
C TRP A 82 10.78 -3.55 7.72
N LEU A 83 10.18 -2.96 8.75
CA LEU A 83 8.82 -3.29 9.17
C LEU A 83 7.75 -2.83 8.17
N ALA A 84 7.92 -1.64 7.57
CA ALA A 84 6.89 -1.04 6.70
C ALA A 84 7.42 -0.43 5.39
N GLY A 85 8.71 -0.12 5.28
CA GLY A 85 9.29 0.63 4.15
C GLY A 85 9.02 0.00 2.78
N PRO A 86 9.44 -1.26 2.53
CA PRO A 86 9.19 -1.92 1.26
C PRO A 86 7.71 -2.02 0.89
N GLN A 87 6.84 -2.26 1.87
CA GLN A 87 5.39 -2.33 1.67
C GLN A 87 4.80 -0.96 1.30
N CYS A 88 5.23 0.11 1.96
CA CYS A 88 4.78 1.47 1.65
C CYS A 88 5.25 1.93 0.27
N ILE A 89 6.49 1.63 -0.12
CA ILE A 89 7.00 1.93 -1.47
C ILE A 89 6.21 1.14 -2.52
N GLY A 90 5.96 -0.14 -2.26
CA GLY A 90 5.13 -0.99 -3.11
C GLY A 90 3.71 -0.45 -3.26
N TRP A 91 3.09 -0.01 -2.17
CA TRP A 91 1.76 0.62 -2.18
C TRP A 91 1.74 1.88 -3.07
N LEU A 92 2.70 2.80 -2.90
CA LEU A 92 2.81 4.02 -3.70
C LEU A 92 3.08 3.73 -5.18
N ALA A 93 3.96 2.78 -5.49
CA ALA A 93 4.23 2.36 -6.86
C ALA A 93 2.98 1.76 -7.52
N GLY A 94 2.22 0.95 -6.78
CA GLY A 94 0.94 0.39 -7.22
C GLY A 94 -0.10 1.48 -7.51
N LEU A 95 -0.17 2.52 -6.67
CA LEU A 95 -1.01 3.69 -6.92
C LEU A 95 -0.59 4.45 -8.19
N MET A 96 0.70 4.71 -8.37
CA MET A 96 1.20 5.42 -9.56
C MET A 96 0.92 4.66 -10.85
N MET A 97 1.08 3.33 -10.84
CA MET A 97 0.80 2.48 -11.99
C MET A 97 -0.66 2.52 -12.41
N VAL A 98 -1.55 2.58 -11.42
CA VAL A 98 -3.00 2.57 -11.62
C VAL A 98 -3.58 3.99 -11.73
N GLY A 99 -2.81 5.03 -11.43
CA GLY A 99 -3.26 6.43 -11.51
C GLY A 99 -3.85 6.82 -12.87
N LYS A 100 -3.36 6.24 -13.98
CA LYS A 100 -3.94 6.45 -15.33
C LYS A 100 -5.31 5.80 -15.54
N GLN A 101 -5.66 4.78 -14.76
CA GLN A 101 -6.98 4.11 -14.78
C GLN A 101 -7.99 4.84 -13.88
N LEU A 102 -7.50 5.77 -13.05
CA LEU A 102 -8.28 6.55 -12.10
C LEU A 102 -8.55 7.99 -12.57
N MET A 103 -7.98 8.41 -13.71
CA MET A 103 -8.26 9.68 -14.40
C MET A 103 -9.25 9.46 -15.54
#